data_AF-A0A2E6RDD0-F1
#
_entry.id   AF-A0A2E6RDD0-F1
#
_cell.length_a   1.000
_cell.length_b   1.000
_cell.length_c   1.000
_cell.angle_alpha   90.00
_cell.angle_beta   90.00
_cell.angle_gamma   90.00
#
_symmetry.space_group_name_H-M   'P 1'
#
loop_
_entity.id
_entity.type
_entity.pdbx_description
1 polymer ?
#
loop_
_entity_poly.entity_id
_entity_poly.type
_entity_poly.pdbx_seq_one_letter_code
_entity_poly.pdbx_strand_id
1 'polypeptide(L)'
;MAGGWARDGAVQDQIDASVEDAVQRARARLARGESLSECAECGDVIPEARRKAVPGVRLCLACQEEADSDGGATGGPNRRGSKDSQLR
;
A
#
# COMPACT_ATOMS: atom_id res chain seq x y z
N MET A 1 1.69 -38.80 -20.90
CA MET A 1 1.01 -37.60 -21.41
C MET A 1 -0.27 -37.40 -20.59
N ALA A 2 -0.28 -36.47 -19.64
CA ALA A 2 -1.50 -36.09 -18.90
C ALA A 2 -1.31 -34.75 -18.15
N GLY A 3 -1.18 -33.65 -18.90
CA GLY A 3 -1.36 -32.28 -18.38
C GLY A 3 -2.84 -31.86 -18.39
N GLY A 4 -3.74 -32.76 -17.97
CA GLY A 4 -5.16 -32.67 -18.32
C GLY A 4 -6.04 -32.06 -17.22
N TRP A 5 -5.83 -30.81 -16.84
CA TRP A 5 -6.78 -30.05 -15.99
C TRP A 5 -6.39 -28.57 -15.75
N ALA A 6 -5.10 -28.22 -15.80
CA ALA A 6 -4.65 -26.83 -15.76
C ALA A 6 -4.16 -26.39 -17.15
N ARG A 7 -4.59 -25.22 -17.61
CA ARG A 7 -4.04 -24.59 -18.83
C ARG A 7 -2.55 -24.34 -18.58
N ASP A 8 -1.70 -24.64 -19.57
CA ASP A 8 -0.28 -24.26 -19.51
C ASP A 8 -0.20 -22.74 -19.24
N GLY A 9 0.46 -22.34 -18.16
CA GLY A 9 0.53 -20.94 -17.71
C GLY A 9 -0.36 -20.57 -16.51
N ALA A 10 -1.24 -21.45 -16.02
CA ALA A 10 -2.14 -21.13 -14.90
C ALA A 10 -1.42 -20.70 -13.60
N VAL A 11 -0.16 -21.11 -13.39
CA VAL A 11 0.68 -20.64 -12.28
C VAL A 11 1.19 -19.22 -12.54
N GLN A 12 1.57 -18.90 -13.78
CA GLN A 12 2.01 -17.57 -14.16
C GLN A 12 0.87 -16.56 -14.03
N ASP A 13 -0.35 -16.93 -14.45
CA ASP A 13 -1.54 -16.11 -14.28
C ASP A 13 -1.82 -15.77 -12.81
N GLN A 14 -1.58 -16.70 -11.88
CA GLN A 14 -1.74 -16.47 -10.43
C GLN A 14 -0.65 -15.55 -9.87
N ILE A 15 0.57 -15.66 -10.37
CA ILE A 15 1.69 -14.78 -9.98
C ILE A 15 1.38 -13.36 -10.45
N ASP A 16 1.02 -13.20 -11.73
CA ASP A 16 0.73 -11.90 -12.34
C ASP A 16 -0.45 -11.21 -11.64
N ALA A 17 -1.53 -11.96 -11.37
CA ALA A 17 -2.67 -11.44 -10.61
C ALA A 17 -2.26 -10.98 -9.21
N SER A 18 -1.41 -11.72 -8.50
CA SER A 18 -0.95 -11.37 -7.14
C SER A 18 -0.06 -10.12 -7.14
N VAL A 19 0.79 -9.97 -8.16
CA VAL A 19 1.67 -8.80 -8.35
C VAL A 19 0.86 -7.56 -8.69
N GLU A 20 -0.06 -7.67 -9.67
CA GLU A 20 -0.97 -6.58 -10.05
C GLU A 20 -1.73 -6.07 -8.82
N ASP A 21 -2.31 -6.98 -8.04
CA ASP A 21 -3.04 -6.65 -6.80
C ASP A 21 -2.17 -5.89 -5.79
N ALA A 22 -0.91 -6.29 -5.63
CA ALA A 22 0.03 -5.62 -4.74
C ALA A 22 0.39 -4.22 -5.23
N VAL A 23 0.62 -4.06 -6.54
CA VAL A 23 0.91 -2.77 -7.18
C VAL A 23 -0.28 -1.82 -7.05
N GLN A 24 -1.50 -2.30 -7.31
CA GLN A 24 -2.70 -1.46 -7.18
C GLN A 24 -2.92 -0.99 -5.74
N ARG A 25 -2.68 -1.85 -4.75
CA ARG A 25 -2.72 -1.44 -3.33
C ARG A 25 -1.67 -0.39 -2.98
N ALA A 26 -0.43 -0.57 -3.46
CA ALA A 26 0.63 0.41 -3.24
C ALA A 26 0.24 1.77 -3.85
N ARG A 27 -0.29 1.77 -5.08
CA ARG A 27 -0.78 2.99 -5.76
C ARG A 27 -1.96 3.64 -5.05
N ALA A 28 -2.87 2.86 -4.47
CA ALA A 28 -4.02 3.39 -3.74
C ALA A 28 -3.64 4.04 -2.40
N ARG A 29 -2.52 3.62 -1.78
CA ARG A 29 -1.99 4.22 -0.54
C ARG A 29 -1.29 5.56 -0.76
N LEU A 30 -0.91 5.88 -2.00
CA LEU A 30 -0.32 7.17 -2.30
C LEU A 30 -1.37 8.26 -2.13
N ALA A 31 -1.05 9.24 -1.27
CA ALA A 31 -1.87 10.43 -1.11
C ALA A 31 -2.03 11.15 -2.47
N ARG A 32 -3.21 11.70 -2.69
CA ARG A 32 -3.53 12.51 -3.87
C ARG A 32 -4.08 13.84 -3.39
N GLY A 33 -3.73 14.92 -4.09
CA GLY A 33 -4.22 16.26 -3.80
C GLY A 33 -3.12 17.24 -3.38
N GLU A 34 -3.55 18.38 -2.85
CA GLU A 34 -2.65 19.45 -2.42
C GLU A 34 -2.01 19.12 -1.07
N SER A 35 -0.72 19.39 -0.97
CA SER A 35 0.07 19.17 0.23
C SER A 35 -0.19 20.26 1.27
N LEU A 36 -0.27 19.90 2.55
CA LEU A 36 -0.42 20.87 3.64
C LEU A 36 0.84 21.75 3.75
N SER A 37 0.67 23.03 4.08
CA SER A 37 1.78 23.94 4.41
C SER A 37 2.39 23.64 5.77
N GLU A 38 1.60 23.08 6.69
CA GLU A 38 1.95 22.82 8.08
C GLU A 38 1.65 21.36 8.43
N CYS A 39 2.47 20.78 9.28
CA CYS A 39 2.34 19.41 9.76
C CYS A 39 1.08 19.27 10.60
N ALA A 40 0.27 18.25 10.32
CA ALA A 40 -0.95 17.99 11.07
C ALA A 40 -0.70 17.55 12.53
N GLU A 41 0.47 17.00 12.84
CA GLU A 41 0.81 16.45 14.17
C GLU A 41 1.53 17.49 15.05
N CYS A 42 2.63 18.07 14.55
CA CYS A 42 3.46 18.99 15.32
C CYS A 42 3.26 20.48 14.98
N GLY A 43 2.56 20.80 13.89
CA GLY A 43 2.38 22.19 13.42
C GLY A 43 3.57 22.78 12.68
N ASP A 44 4.69 22.06 12.50
CA ASP A 44 5.87 22.58 11.80
C ASP A 44 5.60 22.82 10.31
N VAL A 45 6.27 23.82 9.73
CA VAL A 45 6.18 24.12 8.29
C VAL A 45 6.76 22.96 7.47
N ILE A 46 5.97 22.45 6.53
CA ILE A 46 6.41 21.40 5.60
C ILE A 46 7.23 22.04 4.46
N PRO A 47 8.51 21.65 4.28
CA PRO A 47 9.36 22.23 3.24
C PRO A 47 8.77 22.04 1.84
N GLU A 48 8.89 23.04 0.98
CA GLU A 48 8.41 22.97 -0.42
C GLU A 48 8.99 21.79 -1.21
N ALA A 49 10.26 21.46 -0.98
CA ALA A 49 10.89 20.31 -1.61
C ALA A 49 10.11 19.00 -1.33
N ARG A 50 9.58 18.86 -0.12
CA ARG A 50 8.79 17.70 0.29
C ARG A 50 7.38 17.74 -0.28
N ARG A 51 6.76 18.93 -0.33
CA ARG A 51 5.45 19.12 -0.97
C ARG A 51 5.47 18.81 -2.47
N LYS A 52 6.59 19.09 -3.15
CA LYS A 52 6.82 18.75 -4.57
C LYS A 52 7.14 17.26 -4.77
N ALA A 53 7.93 16.66 -3.89
CA ALA A 53 8.32 15.26 -3.98
C ALA A 53 7.15 14.30 -3.68
N VAL A 54 6.30 14.65 -2.70
CA VAL A 54 5.14 13.86 -2.28
C VAL A 54 3.89 14.74 -2.35
N PRO A 55 3.12 14.66 -3.45
CA PRO A 55 1.83 15.33 -3.57
C PRO A 55 0.87 14.83 -2.48
N GLY A 56 0.24 15.76 -1.76
CA GLY A 56 -0.69 15.42 -0.67
C GLY A 56 -0.03 15.08 0.66
N VAL A 57 1.23 15.51 0.88
CA VAL A 57 1.91 15.30 2.18
C VAL A 57 1.19 16.07 3.30
N ARG A 58 0.99 15.39 4.43
CA ARG A 58 0.28 15.92 5.61
C ARG A 58 1.15 16.04 6.86
N LEU A 59 2.27 15.33 6.90
CA LEU A 59 3.17 15.25 8.06
C LEU A 59 4.53 15.82 7.70
N CYS A 60 5.28 16.34 8.68
CA CYS A 60 6.69 16.71 8.51
C CYS A 60 7.58 15.44 8.40
N LEU A 61 8.89 15.62 8.17
CA LEU A 61 9.78 14.48 7.93
C LEU A 61 9.92 13.63 9.18
N ALA A 62 10.18 14.27 10.32
CA ALA A 62 10.30 13.61 11.62
C ALA A 62 9.03 12.83 11.98
N CYS A 63 7.85 13.46 11.92
CA CYS A 63 6.59 12.77 12.25
C CYS A 63 6.27 11.63 11.28
N GLN A 64 6.67 11.73 10.01
CA GLN A 64 6.48 10.63 9.06
C GLN A 64 7.43 9.46 9.35
N GLU A 65 8.70 9.74 9.69
CA GLU A 65 9.68 8.71 10.04
C GLU A 65 9.24 7.92 11.28
N GLU A 66 8.68 8.61 12.28
CA GLU A 66 8.07 7.98 13.47
C GLU A 66 6.88 7.11 13.08
N ALA A 67 5.92 7.65 12.31
CA ALA A 67 4.74 6.91 11.87
C ALA A 67 5.07 5.69 11.00
N ASP A 68 6.09 5.79 10.14
CA ASP A 68 6.55 4.70 9.29
C ASP A 68 7.27 3.62 10.10
N SER A 69 7.96 4.01 11.18
CA SER A 69 8.62 3.09 12.11
C SER A 69 7.60 2.28 12.93
N ASP A 70 6.52 2.93 13.37
CA ASP A 70 5.43 2.29 14.12
C ASP A 70 4.47 1.49 13.21
N GLY A 71 4.40 1.84 11.92
CA GLY A 71 3.52 1.24 10.91
C GLY A 71 3.92 -0.16 10.41
N GLY A 72 4.83 -0.84 11.10
CA GLY A 72 5.32 -2.18 10.78
C GLY A 72 4.22 -3.25 10.79
N ALA A 73 3.57 -3.43 9.65
CA ALA A 73 2.68 -4.54 9.28
C ALA A 73 1.39 -4.69 10.10
N THR A 74 0.36 -3.92 9.74
CA THR A 74 -1.01 -4.40 9.94
C THR A 74 -1.24 -5.61 9.03
N GLY A 75 -1.18 -6.81 9.62
CA GLY A 75 -1.47 -8.06 8.95
C GLY A 75 -2.89 -8.03 8.39
N GLY A 76 -3.01 -7.94 7.06
CA GLY A 76 -4.31 -8.08 6.41
C GLY A 76 -4.89 -9.48 6.64
N PRO A 77 -6.20 -9.67 6.42
CA PRO A 77 -6.83 -10.98 6.58
C PRO A 77 -6.11 -12.03 5.71
N ASN A 78 -5.96 -13.24 6.25
CA ASN A 78 -5.31 -14.36 5.56
C ASN A 78 -6.15 -14.76 4.34
N ARG A 79 -5.83 -14.19 3.17
CA ARG A 79 -6.58 -14.42 1.93
C ARG A 79 -6.46 -15.84 1.38
N ARG A 80 -5.58 -16.69 1.94
CA ARG A 80 -5.52 -18.14 1.66
C ARG A 80 -6.51 -18.96 2.50
N GLY A 81 -7.15 -18.35 3.50
CA GLY A 81 -8.23 -18.96 4.27
C GLY A 81 -9.54 -18.99 3.47
N SER A 82 -10.45 -19.89 3.82
CA SER A 82 -11.79 -19.95 3.21
C SER A 82 -12.48 -18.58 3.31
N LYS A 83 -13.22 -18.20 2.27
CA LYS A 83 -14.02 -16.96 2.24
C LYS A 83 -14.96 -16.87 3.46
N ASP A 84 -15.53 -18.01 3.89
CA ASP A 84 -16.41 -18.10 5.06
C ASP A 84 -15.67 -17.87 6.39
N SER A 85 -14.35 -18.10 6.44
CA SER A 85 -13.53 -17.82 7.63
C SER A 85 -13.16 -16.34 7.80
N GLN A 86 -13.33 -15.54 6.75
CA GLN A 86 -12.95 -14.12 6.71
C GLN A 86 -14.15 -13.16 6.79
N LEU A 87 -15.39 -13.65 6.66
CA LEU A 87 -16.61 -12.83 6.57
C LEU A 87 -17.51 -12.91 7.82
N ARG A 88 -16.99 -13.37 8.96
CA ARG A 88 -17.72 -13.32 10.24
C ARG A 88 -17.58 -11.98 10.92
#